data_AF-A0A3R7VXV0-F1
#
_entry.id   AF-A0A3R7VXV0-F1
#
_cell.length_a   1.000
_cell.length_b   1.000
_cell.length_c   1.000
_cell.angle_alpha   90.00
_cell.angle_beta   90.00
_cell.angle_gamma   90.00
#
_symmetry.space_group_name_H-M   'P 1'
#
loop_
_entity.id
_entity.type
_entity.pdbx_description
1 polymer ?
#
loop_
_entity_poly.entity_id
_entity_poly.type
_entity_poly.pdbx_seq_one_letter_code
_entity_poly.pdbx_strand_id
1 'polypeptide(L)'
;MWVEYMKSKDRSMLLALAYSPDNTRLKILEGLFKIVGAEEDAKVLQDYELTFWEKKKVSAVSLFTKLKLNDVPRKFYFDMWVMYVVRTLNMPIKDMRSVITMLSRRYGDEGLLEMLDALEKTGFNYHMRVELKSALTTSWKNKKKSPHDVFKLLKLNMESEPNHSVDIQRLSMWFQYVDENLSRPGTQMEEVIRDCELDIRVMVLGGLKKIDGAEYVVKILENSLLELFNGRDGLFGDQVVQVFRDLKLDDGLEKLLRHPNLDLFNKFAAKFEPGKTKEASLITAARTVYKDIPLGKTLMAAQGYDVTVKPLLFELFKQWKERHQRIVNQLEGDPHADTKAFVLAFGREW
;
A
#
# COMPACT_ATOMS: atom_id res chain seq x y z
N MET A 1 32.18 23.51 14.88
CA MET A 1 32.98 23.94 16.04
C MET A 1 33.05 22.94 17.19
N TRP A 2 32.05 22.76 18.08
CA TRP A 2 32.20 21.87 19.26
C TRP A 2 32.32 20.37 18.89
N VAL A 3 31.52 19.89 17.93
CA VAL A 3 31.58 18.51 17.41
C VAL A 3 32.93 18.22 16.74
N GLU A 4 33.38 19.12 15.86
CA GLU A 4 34.69 19.02 15.19
C GLU A 4 35.85 19.08 16.19
N TYR A 5 35.74 19.94 17.21
CA TYR A 5 36.72 20.04 18.28
C TYR A 5 36.84 18.72 19.07
N MET A 6 35.72 18.05 19.38
CA MET A 6 35.74 16.77 20.09
C MET A 6 36.30 15.63 19.25
N LYS A 7 35.98 15.57 17.95
CA LYS A 7 36.58 14.62 16.98
C LYS A 7 38.10 14.81 16.89
N SER A 8 38.58 16.06 16.92
CA SER A 8 40.01 16.38 16.82
C SER A 8 40.84 16.10 18.09
N LYS A 9 40.20 15.87 19.24
CA LYS A 9 40.87 15.78 20.56
C LYS A 9 40.75 14.42 21.24
N ASP A 10 40.14 13.43 20.59
CA ASP A 10 39.90 12.09 21.14
C ASP A 10 39.23 12.14 22.53
N ARG A 11 38.34 13.13 22.73
CA ARG A 11 37.56 13.29 23.96
C ARG A 11 36.16 12.79 23.69
N SER A 12 35.68 11.87 24.52
CA SER A 12 34.31 11.37 24.41
C SER A 12 33.31 12.48 24.74
N MET A 13 32.57 12.93 23.72
CA MET A 13 31.43 13.85 23.83
C MET A 13 30.43 13.38 24.89
N LEU A 14 30.26 12.06 25.03
CA LEU A 14 29.39 11.44 26.03
C LEU A 14 29.85 11.68 27.47
N LEU A 15 31.16 11.75 27.75
CA LEU A 15 31.66 12.00 29.11
C LEU A 15 31.34 13.42 29.58
N ALA A 16 31.54 14.43 28.72
CA ALA A 16 31.19 15.81 29.05
C ALA A 16 29.68 15.99 29.21
N LEU A 17 28.90 15.29 28.39
CA LEU A 17 27.44 15.35 28.46
C LEU A 17 26.89 14.58 29.66
N ALA A 18 27.50 13.47 30.10
CA ALA A 18 27.03 12.67 31.24
C ALA A 18 26.84 13.48 32.55
N TYR A 19 27.62 14.55 32.75
CA TYR A 19 27.50 15.43 33.91
C TYR A 19 26.56 16.62 33.72
N SER A 20 26.00 16.79 32.52
CA SER A 20 25.06 17.86 32.20
C SER A 20 23.63 17.50 32.60
N PRO A 21 22.78 18.45 33.03
CA PRO A 21 21.37 18.18 33.31
C PRO A 21 20.62 17.63 32.08
N ASP A 22 19.67 16.72 32.30
CA ASP A 22 18.90 16.06 31.21
C ASP A 22 18.30 17.05 30.20
N ASN A 23 17.73 18.17 30.67
CA ASN A 23 17.16 19.20 29.80
C ASN A 23 18.21 19.88 28.90
N THR A 24 19.46 19.98 29.37
CA THR A 24 20.57 20.53 28.59
C THR A 24 21.00 19.54 27.51
N ARG A 25 21.13 18.25 27.86
CA ARG A 25 21.51 17.21 26.90
C ARG A 25 20.47 17.06 25.78
N LEU A 26 19.19 17.11 26.10
CA LEU A 26 18.11 17.06 25.11
C LEU A 26 18.09 18.27 24.16
N LYS A 27 18.38 19.48 24.65
CA LYS A 27 18.49 20.67 23.79
C LYS A 27 19.69 20.57 22.84
N ILE A 28 20.82 20.04 23.34
CA ILE A 28 22.00 19.79 22.52
C ILE A 28 21.68 18.75 21.44
N LEU A 29 21.03 17.64 21.82
CA LEU A 29 20.60 16.60 20.90
C LEU A 29 19.68 17.15 19.80
N GLU A 30 18.66 17.94 20.18
CA GLU A 30 17.77 18.60 19.22
C GLU A 30 18.54 19.52 18.26
N GLY A 31 19.56 20.21 18.76
CA GLY A 31 20.44 21.05 17.95
C GLY A 31 21.30 20.24 16.96
N LEU A 32 21.83 19.09 17.37
CA LEU A 32 22.67 18.23 16.53
C LEU A 32 21.90 17.68 15.32
N PHE A 33 20.64 17.26 15.52
CA PHE A 33 19.81 16.79 14.41
C PHE A 33 19.48 17.89 13.38
N LYS A 34 19.75 19.17 13.68
CA LYS A 34 19.59 20.30 12.76
C LYS A 34 20.88 20.65 12.03
N ILE A 35 22.01 20.01 12.36
CA ILE A 35 23.33 20.27 11.77
C ILE A 35 23.64 19.17 10.74
N VAL A 36 23.89 19.58 9.50
CA VAL A 36 24.35 18.67 8.43
C VAL A 36 25.71 18.08 8.81
N GLY A 37 25.84 16.75 8.75
CA GLY A 37 27.09 16.04 9.07
C GLY A 37 27.28 15.69 10.56
N ALA A 38 26.28 15.97 11.41
CA ALA A 38 26.29 15.60 12.83
C ALA A 38 25.34 14.43 13.15
N GLU A 39 24.84 13.72 12.14
CA GLU A 39 23.80 12.69 12.29
C GLU A 39 24.27 11.50 13.12
N GLU A 40 25.52 11.07 12.94
CA GLU A 40 26.11 9.98 13.73
C GLU A 40 26.26 10.37 15.20
N ASP A 41 26.78 11.58 15.46
CA ASP A 41 26.95 12.11 16.81
C ASP A 41 25.58 12.29 17.52
N ALA A 42 24.57 12.75 16.77
CA ALA A 42 23.20 12.86 17.25
C ALA A 42 22.62 11.49 17.61
N LYS A 43 22.79 10.46 16.77
CA LYS A 43 22.33 9.09 17.06
C LYS A 43 23.00 8.50 18.29
N VAL A 44 24.30 8.71 18.46
CA VAL A 44 25.05 8.24 19.64
C VAL A 44 24.51 8.88 20.92
N LEU A 45 24.26 10.19 20.91
CA LEU A 45 23.69 10.87 22.07
C LEU A 45 22.22 10.49 22.30
N GLN A 46 21.44 10.26 21.25
CA GLN A 46 20.07 9.74 21.35
C GLN A 46 20.04 8.37 22.04
N ASP A 47 20.87 7.42 21.61
CA ASP A 47 20.95 6.09 22.22
C ASP A 47 21.40 6.18 23.69
N TYR A 48 22.32 7.10 24.00
CA TYR A 48 22.72 7.39 25.37
C TYR A 48 21.53 7.86 26.23
N GLU A 49 20.71 8.81 25.78
CA GLU A 49 19.53 9.27 26.53
C GLU A 49 18.52 8.14 26.75
N LEU A 50 18.21 7.37 25.70
CA LEU A 50 17.27 6.25 25.78
C LEU A 50 17.76 5.20 26.79
N THR A 51 19.03 4.83 26.72
CA THR A 51 19.68 3.89 27.65
C THR A 51 19.73 4.44 29.07
N PHE A 52 19.95 5.75 29.23
CA PHE A 52 19.96 6.41 30.54
C PHE A 52 18.59 6.33 31.20
N TRP A 53 17.51 6.64 30.49
CA TRP A 53 16.14 6.53 31.00
C TRP A 53 15.77 5.08 31.33
N GLU A 54 16.18 4.13 30.49
CA GLU A 54 15.95 2.70 30.69
C GLU A 54 16.65 2.19 31.96
N LYS A 55 17.94 2.49 32.14
CA LYS A 55 18.72 2.12 33.34
C LYS A 55 18.14 2.73 34.62
N LYS A 56 17.61 3.94 34.52
CA LYS A 56 16.93 4.63 35.63
C LYS A 56 15.49 4.17 35.84
N LYS A 57 14.99 3.25 35.00
CA LYS A 57 13.60 2.72 35.03
C LYS A 57 12.57 3.85 35.07
N VAL A 58 12.79 4.89 34.27
CA VAL A 58 11.89 6.06 34.26
C VAL A 58 10.53 5.62 33.70
N SER A 59 9.45 5.89 34.43
CA SER A 59 8.11 5.60 33.91
C SER A 59 7.84 6.43 32.63
N ALA A 60 7.29 5.80 31.60
CA ALA A 60 6.90 6.47 30.36
C ALA A 60 5.98 7.68 30.60
N VAL A 61 5.04 7.59 31.55
CA VAL A 61 4.12 8.68 31.91
C VAL A 61 4.86 9.83 32.61
N SER A 62 5.81 9.50 33.49
CA SER A 62 6.65 10.49 34.16
C SER A 62 7.56 11.21 33.16
N LEU A 63 8.19 10.45 32.24
CA LEU A 63 9.02 11.02 31.19
C LEU A 63 8.21 11.95 30.28
N PHE A 64 7.00 11.55 29.88
CA PHE A 64 6.11 12.39 29.07
C PHE A 64 5.85 13.76 29.73
N THR A 65 5.60 13.75 31.04
CA THR A 65 5.39 14.95 31.84
C THR A 65 6.67 15.79 31.94
N LYS A 66 7.82 15.16 32.18
CA LYS A 66 9.13 15.81 32.25
C LYS A 66 9.52 16.49 30.92
N LEU A 67 9.18 15.86 29.80
CA LEU A 67 9.36 16.39 28.46
C LEU A 67 8.33 17.47 28.09
N LYS A 68 7.41 17.80 29.00
CA LYS A 68 6.35 18.81 28.83
C LYS A 68 5.45 18.55 27.63
N LEU A 69 5.26 17.27 27.28
CA LEU A 69 4.35 16.84 26.21
C LEU A 69 2.88 16.98 26.59
N ASN A 70 2.58 17.37 27.84
CA ASN A 70 1.27 17.78 28.31
C ASN A 70 0.95 19.27 28.03
N ASP A 71 1.91 20.07 27.58
CA ASP A 71 1.68 21.52 27.44
C ASP A 71 1.58 21.91 25.96
N VAL A 72 2.66 21.69 25.21
CA VAL A 72 2.79 22.09 23.81
C VAL A 72 3.24 20.89 22.99
N PRO A 73 2.65 20.63 21.81
CA PRO A 73 3.16 19.61 20.91
C PRO A 73 4.60 19.95 20.50
N ARG A 74 5.56 19.10 20.87
CA ARG A 74 6.94 19.24 20.45
C ARG A 74 7.38 17.95 19.78
N LYS A 75 7.35 17.96 18.44
CA LYS A 75 7.59 16.77 17.62
C LYS A 75 8.86 16.01 18.01
N PHE A 76 10.00 16.71 18.11
CA PHE A 76 11.27 16.10 18.50
C PHE A 76 11.20 15.33 19.83
N TYR A 77 10.61 15.93 20.87
CA TYR A 77 10.51 15.30 22.19
C TYR A 77 9.45 14.19 22.21
N PHE A 78 8.40 14.32 21.39
CA PHE A 78 7.40 13.27 21.20
C PHE A 78 8.03 12.04 20.54
N ASP A 79 8.80 12.23 19.47
CA ASP A 79 9.50 11.16 18.76
C ASP A 79 10.51 10.45 19.69
N MET A 80 11.28 11.22 20.49
CA MET A 80 12.16 10.66 21.52
C MET A 80 11.41 9.84 22.56
N TRP A 81 10.25 10.32 23.00
CA TRP A 81 9.41 9.61 23.96
C TRP A 81 8.83 8.33 23.35
N VAL A 82 8.34 8.37 22.11
CA VAL A 82 7.87 7.17 21.39
C VAL A 82 8.99 6.15 21.28
N MET A 83 10.20 6.56 20.86
CA MET A 83 11.37 5.67 20.81
C MET A 83 11.68 5.04 22.17
N TYR A 84 11.56 5.80 23.26
CA TYR A 84 11.75 5.29 24.60
C TYR A 84 10.69 4.23 24.97
N VAL A 85 9.41 4.53 24.77
CA VAL A 85 8.32 3.59 25.08
C VAL A 85 8.45 2.31 24.25
N VAL A 86 8.76 2.47 22.96
CA VAL A 86 9.03 1.35 22.05
C VAL A 86 10.24 0.57 22.53
N ARG A 87 11.34 1.16 23.02
CA ARG A 87 12.49 0.42 23.57
C ARG A 87 12.11 -0.38 24.82
N THR A 88 11.18 0.12 25.63
CA THR A 88 10.67 -0.55 26.82
C THR A 88 9.57 -1.59 26.52
N LEU A 89 9.79 -2.47 25.52
CA LEU A 89 8.80 -3.41 24.97
C LEU A 89 8.11 -4.31 26.01
N ASN A 90 8.75 -4.58 27.15
CA ASN A 90 8.27 -5.49 28.19
C ASN A 90 7.63 -4.77 29.39
N MET A 91 7.10 -3.56 29.19
CA MET A 91 6.40 -2.85 30.27
C MET A 91 5.14 -3.61 30.74
N PRO A 92 4.79 -3.55 32.03
CA PRO A 92 3.55 -4.15 32.54
C PRO A 92 2.30 -3.65 31.80
N ILE A 93 1.30 -4.53 31.62
CA ILE A 93 0.03 -4.19 30.91
C ILE A 93 -0.64 -2.94 31.51
N LYS A 94 -0.59 -2.77 32.84
CA LYS A 94 -1.14 -1.59 33.52
C LYS A 94 -0.47 -0.30 33.04
N ASP A 95 0.86 -0.32 32.89
CA ASP A 95 1.61 0.86 32.46
C ASP A 95 1.36 1.15 30.98
N MET A 96 1.26 0.09 30.16
CA MET A 96 0.89 0.19 28.74
C MET A 96 -0.49 0.87 28.58
N ARG A 97 -1.50 0.43 29.32
CA ARG A 97 -2.84 1.05 29.30
C ARG A 97 -2.82 2.51 29.77
N SER A 98 -1.98 2.82 30.77
CA SER A 98 -1.80 4.20 31.23
C SER A 98 -1.19 5.10 30.14
N VAL A 99 -0.18 4.59 29.44
CA VAL A 99 0.43 5.28 28.28
C VAL A 99 -0.60 5.51 27.17
N ILE A 100 -1.38 4.50 26.79
CA ILE A 100 -2.40 4.59 25.76
C ILE A 100 -3.49 5.61 26.16
N THR A 101 -3.96 5.55 27.40
CA THR A 101 -4.98 6.49 27.92
C THR A 101 -4.46 7.93 27.89
N MET A 102 -3.22 8.14 28.32
CA MET A 102 -2.58 9.45 28.29
C MET A 102 -2.44 9.97 26.86
N LEU A 103 -1.93 9.15 25.93
CA LEU A 103 -1.80 9.50 24.51
C LEU A 103 -3.14 9.87 23.90
N SER A 104 -4.15 9.01 24.08
CA SER A 104 -5.50 9.24 23.55
C SER A 104 -6.09 10.56 24.05
N ARG A 105 -5.94 10.86 25.36
CA ARG A 105 -6.43 12.11 25.96
C ARG A 105 -5.72 13.35 25.42
N ARG A 106 -4.42 13.27 25.13
CA ARG A 106 -3.60 14.43 24.75
C ARG A 106 -3.54 14.67 23.25
N TYR A 107 -3.38 13.61 22.47
CA TYR A 107 -3.08 13.65 21.05
C TYR A 107 -4.12 12.93 20.19
N GLY A 108 -5.22 12.47 20.78
CA GLY A 108 -6.32 11.87 20.04
C GLY A 108 -5.91 10.61 19.31
N ASP A 109 -6.52 10.39 18.15
CA ASP A 109 -6.32 9.17 17.37
C ASP A 109 -5.01 9.24 16.59
N GLU A 110 -4.58 10.44 16.20
CA GLU A 110 -3.33 10.72 15.52
C GLU A 110 -2.12 10.30 16.36
N GLY A 111 -2.11 10.64 17.65
CA GLY A 111 -1.02 10.22 18.55
C GLY A 111 -1.01 8.71 18.80
N LEU A 112 -2.17 8.05 18.82
CA LEU A 112 -2.26 6.59 18.92
C LEU A 112 -1.76 5.90 17.64
N LEU A 113 -2.11 6.43 16.47
CA LEU A 113 -1.63 5.92 15.18
C LEU A 113 -0.13 6.10 15.02
N GLU A 114 0.41 7.24 15.47
CA GLU A 114 1.86 7.48 15.42
C GLU A 114 2.63 6.48 16.31
N MET A 115 2.11 6.16 17.49
CA MET A 115 2.68 5.12 18.35
C MET A 115 2.57 3.73 17.70
N LEU A 116 1.45 3.43 17.04
CA LEU A 116 1.25 2.17 16.32
C LEU A 116 2.25 2.03 15.17
N ASP A 117 2.45 3.08 14.38
CA ASP A 117 3.43 3.15 13.29
C ASP A 117 4.86 2.92 13.78
N ALA A 118 5.21 3.51 14.93
CA ALA A 118 6.53 3.31 15.52
C ALA A 118 6.74 1.85 15.97
N LEU A 119 5.73 1.22 16.56
CA LEU A 119 5.80 -0.19 16.97
C LEU A 119 5.90 -1.13 15.77
N GLU A 120 5.13 -0.89 14.71
CA GLU A 120 5.15 -1.70 13.50
C GLU A 120 6.54 -1.73 12.83
N LYS A 121 7.27 -0.60 12.86
CA LYS A 121 8.66 -0.53 12.38
C LYS A 121 9.65 -1.38 13.17
N THR A 122 9.37 -1.66 14.44
CA THR A 122 10.27 -2.45 15.28
C THR A 122 9.97 -3.95 15.23
N GLY A 123 8.77 -4.34 14.78
CA GLY A 123 8.33 -5.74 14.73
C GLY A 123 8.05 -6.37 16.10
N PHE A 124 8.27 -5.66 17.21
CA PHE A 124 8.13 -6.18 18.57
C PHE A 124 6.93 -5.58 19.31
N ASN A 125 6.46 -6.27 20.37
CA ASN A 125 5.34 -5.92 21.26
C ASN A 125 3.92 -6.05 20.63
N TYR A 126 3.50 -7.30 20.42
CA TYR A 126 2.14 -7.66 19.97
C TYR A 126 1.04 -7.11 20.91
N HIS A 127 1.22 -7.22 22.23
CA HIS A 127 0.20 -6.80 23.20
C HIS A 127 -0.12 -5.30 23.12
N MET A 128 0.90 -4.44 22.99
CA MET A 128 0.69 -3.00 22.84
C MET A 128 0.01 -2.64 21.54
N ARG A 129 0.34 -3.33 20.44
CA ARG A 129 -0.36 -3.13 19.16
C ARG A 129 -1.84 -3.50 19.27
N VAL A 130 -2.17 -4.59 19.95
CA VAL A 130 -3.57 -4.99 20.19
C VAL A 130 -4.31 -3.96 21.04
N GLU A 131 -3.71 -3.49 22.14
CA GLU A 131 -4.34 -2.48 23.00
C GLU A 131 -4.48 -1.12 22.29
N LEU A 132 -3.51 -0.71 21.44
CA LEU A 132 -3.61 0.50 20.61
C LEU A 132 -4.72 0.40 19.57
N LYS A 133 -4.81 -0.72 18.84
CA LYS A 133 -5.89 -0.97 17.87
C LYS A 133 -7.25 -0.96 18.57
N SER A 134 -7.36 -1.58 19.73
CA SER A 134 -8.57 -1.56 20.56
C SER A 134 -8.94 -0.14 20.97
N ALA A 135 -7.99 0.65 21.49
CA ALA A 135 -8.21 2.03 21.90
C ALA A 135 -8.63 2.94 20.73
N LEU A 136 -8.03 2.76 19.54
CA LEU A 136 -8.43 3.46 18.32
C LEU A 136 -9.88 3.14 17.95
N THR A 137 -10.22 1.85 17.86
CA THR A 137 -11.58 1.40 17.55
C THR A 137 -12.60 1.89 18.58
N THR A 138 -12.30 1.82 19.87
CA THR A 138 -13.15 2.39 20.94
C THR A 138 -13.31 3.90 20.80
N SER A 139 -12.24 4.62 20.50
CA SER A 139 -12.27 6.07 20.29
C SER A 139 -13.16 6.44 19.10
N TRP A 140 -13.03 5.74 17.97
CA TRP A 140 -13.86 5.95 16.78
C TRP A 140 -15.35 5.71 17.07
N LYS A 141 -15.69 4.63 17.78
CA LYS A 141 -17.06 4.34 18.23
C LYS A 141 -17.60 5.45 19.14
N ASN A 142 -16.84 5.83 20.17
CA ASN A 142 -17.28 6.83 21.16
C ASN A 142 -17.47 8.21 20.53
N LYS A 143 -16.61 8.58 19.57
CA LYS A 143 -16.69 9.83 18.81
C LYS A 143 -17.67 9.73 17.64
N LYS A 144 -18.30 8.57 17.40
CA LYS A 144 -19.20 8.29 16.27
C LYS A 144 -18.61 8.68 14.92
N LYS A 145 -17.33 8.37 14.69
CA LYS A 145 -16.65 8.72 13.44
C LYS A 145 -17.30 8.01 12.25
N SER A 146 -17.51 8.73 11.17
CA SER A 146 -18.00 8.14 9.92
C SER A 146 -16.95 7.20 9.30
N PRO A 147 -17.36 6.24 8.47
CA PRO A 147 -16.44 5.45 7.64
C PRO A 147 -15.47 6.34 6.87
N HIS A 148 -15.95 7.45 6.30
CA HIS A 148 -15.14 8.41 5.55
C HIS A 148 -14.05 9.04 6.42
N ASP A 149 -14.39 9.49 7.64
CA ASP A 149 -13.43 10.09 8.56
C ASP A 149 -12.34 9.11 8.98
N VAL A 150 -12.71 7.85 9.25
CA VAL A 150 -11.73 6.80 9.60
C VAL A 150 -10.87 6.45 8.39
N PHE A 151 -11.46 6.36 7.19
CA PHE A 151 -10.73 6.10 5.95
C PHE A 151 -9.63 7.14 5.70
N LYS A 152 -9.97 8.43 5.85
CA LYS A 152 -9.01 9.54 5.75
C LYS A 152 -7.99 9.57 6.88
N LEU A 153 -8.43 9.32 8.12
CA LEU A 153 -7.55 9.26 9.28
C LEU A 153 -6.47 8.16 9.12
N LEU A 154 -6.84 7.03 8.54
CA LEU A 154 -5.92 5.93 8.23
C LEU A 154 -5.14 6.14 6.93
N LYS A 155 -5.31 7.29 6.26
CA LYS A 155 -4.61 7.68 5.02
C LYS A 155 -4.84 6.73 3.84
N LEU A 156 -6.02 6.11 3.78
CA LEU A 156 -6.39 5.18 2.70
C LEU A 156 -6.85 5.88 1.42
N ASN A 157 -7.00 7.21 1.47
CA ASN A 157 -7.41 8.08 0.37
C ASN A 157 -6.26 8.86 -0.27
N MET A 158 -5.01 8.55 0.06
CA MET A 158 -3.86 9.27 -0.48
C MET A 158 -3.41 8.65 -1.80
N GLU A 159 -3.18 9.51 -2.79
CA GLU A 159 -2.61 9.12 -4.09
C GLU A 159 -1.27 8.40 -3.90
N SER A 160 -1.15 7.30 -4.63
CA SER A 160 0.05 6.50 -4.73
C SER A 160 1.06 7.19 -5.66
N GLU A 161 2.29 7.38 -5.20
CA GLU A 161 3.44 7.42 -6.12
C GLU A 161 3.37 6.20 -7.09
N PRO A 162 3.97 6.27 -8.28
CA PRO A 162 4.02 5.13 -9.19
C PRO A 162 4.46 3.85 -8.44
N ASN A 163 3.64 2.80 -8.50
CA ASN A 163 3.83 1.49 -7.81
C ASN A 163 3.48 1.41 -6.31
N HIS A 164 2.84 2.41 -5.71
CA HIS A 164 2.38 2.29 -4.32
C HIS A 164 1.10 1.45 -4.20
N SER A 165 1.09 0.53 -3.24
CA SER A 165 -0.04 -0.35 -2.92
C SER A 165 -0.72 0.10 -1.63
N VAL A 166 -2.05 -0.05 -1.53
CA VAL A 166 -2.78 0.25 -0.30
C VAL A 166 -2.22 -0.52 0.90
N ASP A 167 -2.10 0.16 2.03
CA ASP A 167 -1.73 -0.46 3.30
C ASP A 167 -2.82 -1.43 3.75
N ILE A 168 -2.57 -2.73 3.58
CA ILE A 168 -3.51 -3.81 3.91
C ILE A 168 -3.84 -3.85 5.39
N GLN A 169 -2.90 -3.50 6.26
CA GLN A 169 -3.13 -3.50 7.70
C GLN A 169 -4.08 -2.38 8.11
N ARG A 170 -3.90 -1.18 7.54
CA ARG A 170 -4.80 -0.04 7.76
C ARG A 170 -6.17 -0.25 7.11
N LEU A 171 -6.19 -0.84 5.91
CA LEU A 171 -7.43 -1.18 5.23
C LEU A 171 -8.23 -2.23 6.02
N SER A 172 -7.57 -3.23 6.58
CA SER A 172 -8.20 -4.23 7.46
C SER A 172 -8.79 -3.60 8.72
N MET A 173 -8.09 -2.64 9.34
CA MET A 173 -8.61 -1.89 10.50
C MET A 173 -9.87 -1.09 10.14
N TRP A 174 -9.88 -0.42 8.98
CA TRP A 174 -11.05 0.30 8.49
C TRP A 174 -12.21 -0.65 8.20
N PHE A 175 -11.94 -1.76 7.50
CA PHE A 175 -12.92 -2.78 7.17
C PHE A 175 -13.60 -3.31 8.45
N GLN A 176 -12.81 -3.77 9.43
CA GLN A 176 -13.32 -4.29 10.70
C GLN A 176 -14.12 -3.24 11.47
N TYR A 177 -13.65 -1.99 11.51
CA TYR A 177 -14.39 -0.92 12.16
C TYR A 177 -15.78 -0.74 11.56
N VAL A 178 -15.89 -0.63 10.24
CA VAL A 178 -17.19 -0.40 9.59
C VAL A 178 -18.07 -1.64 9.68
N ASP A 179 -17.51 -2.84 9.44
CA ASP A 179 -18.22 -4.13 9.44
C ASP A 179 -18.87 -4.44 10.81
N GLU A 180 -18.12 -4.26 11.89
CA GLU A 180 -18.59 -4.63 13.23
C GLU A 180 -19.48 -3.58 13.90
N ASN A 181 -19.45 -2.33 13.43
CA ASN A 181 -20.01 -1.20 14.20
C ASN A 181 -21.07 -0.38 13.49
N LEU A 182 -21.22 -0.54 12.18
CA LEU A 182 -22.12 0.28 11.38
C LEU A 182 -23.14 -0.58 10.64
N SER A 183 -24.32 -0.03 10.42
CA SER A 183 -25.37 -0.70 9.66
C SER A 183 -25.07 -0.64 8.17
N ARG A 184 -25.42 -1.71 7.44
CA ARG A 184 -25.16 -1.82 5.99
C ARG A 184 -23.69 -1.52 5.63
N PRO A 185 -22.73 -2.22 6.23
CA PRO A 185 -21.30 -1.89 6.09
C PRO A 185 -20.85 -1.85 4.63
N GLY A 186 -21.28 -2.81 3.81
CA GLY A 186 -20.95 -2.84 2.38
C GLY A 186 -21.41 -1.59 1.60
N THR A 187 -22.59 -1.05 1.90
CA THR A 187 -23.08 0.18 1.27
C THR A 187 -22.25 1.38 1.70
N GLN A 188 -21.94 1.50 3.00
CA GLN A 188 -21.14 2.62 3.50
C GLN A 188 -19.71 2.60 2.97
N MET A 189 -19.11 1.40 2.85
CA MET A 189 -17.79 1.24 2.25
C MET A 189 -17.80 1.60 0.76
N GLU A 190 -18.84 1.17 0.02
CA GLU A 190 -19.03 1.54 -1.39
C GLU A 190 -19.11 3.04 -1.56
N GLU A 191 -19.91 3.73 -0.75
CA GLU A 191 -20.07 5.19 -0.82
C GLU A 191 -18.75 5.92 -0.64
N VAL A 192 -17.97 5.57 0.38
CA VAL A 192 -16.64 6.17 0.62
C VAL A 192 -15.69 5.92 -0.56
N ILE A 193 -15.66 4.69 -1.06
CA ILE A 193 -14.73 4.30 -2.12
C ILE A 193 -15.15 4.92 -3.46
N ARG A 194 -16.45 5.01 -3.75
CA ARG A 194 -16.99 5.61 -4.97
C ARG A 194 -16.63 7.09 -5.13
N ASP A 195 -16.49 7.80 -4.02
CA ASP A 195 -16.07 9.21 -3.98
C ASP A 195 -14.54 9.41 -4.17
N CYS A 196 -13.76 8.32 -4.19
CA CYS A 196 -12.33 8.37 -4.47
C CYS A 196 -12.03 8.35 -5.97
N GLU A 197 -10.82 8.79 -6.34
CA GLU A 197 -10.31 8.63 -7.70
C GLU A 197 -10.26 7.15 -8.14
N LEU A 198 -10.35 6.90 -9.45
CA LEU A 198 -10.50 5.56 -10.00
C LEU A 198 -9.32 4.64 -9.66
N ASP A 199 -8.10 5.18 -9.63
CA ASP A 199 -6.90 4.45 -9.25
C ASP A 199 -6.93 4.01 -7.77
N ILE A 200 -7.38 4.88 -6.85
CA ILE A 200 -7.61 4.55 -5.44
C ILE A 200 -8.69 3.47 -5.33
N ARG A 201 -9.80 3.58 -6.08
CA ARG A 201 -10.86 2.56 -6.11
C ARG A 201 -10.33 1.18 -6.46
N VAL A 202 -9.55 1.09 -7.54
CA VAL A 202 -8.95 -0.16 -8.02
C VAL A 202 -7.90 -0.68 -7.04
N MET A 203 -7.11 0.21 -6.44
CA MET A 203 -6.12 -0.13 -5.42
C MET A 203 -6.77 -0.72 -4.16
N VAL A 204 -7.83 -0.09 -3.66
CA VAL A 204 -8.60 -0.56 -2.49
C VAL A 204 -9.31 -1.88 -2.78
N LEU A 205 -9.89 -2.05 -3.97
CA LEU A 205 -10.45 -3.33 -4.42
C LEU A 205 -9.39 -4.45 -4.33
N GLY A 206 -8.20 -4.20 -4.87
CA GLY A 206 -7.09 -5.15 -4.82
C GLY A 206 -6.62 -5.46 -3.39
N GLY A 207 -6.72 -4.49 -2.48
CA GLY A 207 -6.44 -4.68 -1.06
C GLY A 207 -7.50 -5.51 -0.33
N LEU A 208 -8.78 -5.22 -0.57
CA LEU A 208 -9.90 -5.96 0.03
C LEU A 208 -9.92 -7.43 -0.41
N LYS A 209 -9.50 -7.73 -1.65
CA LYS A 209 -9.33 -9.11 -2.13
C LYS A 209 -8.33 -9.95 -1.31
N LYS A 210 -7.50 -9.31 -0.49
CA LYS A 210 -6.51 -9.97 0.39
C LYS A 210 -6.99 -10.06 1.85
N ILE A 211 -8.18 -9.57 2.17
CA ILE A 211 -8.74 -9.53 3.52
C ILE A 211 -9.84 -10.58 3.62
N ASP A 212 -9.64 -11.56 4.51
CA ASP A 212 -10.63 -12.60 4.78
C ASP A 212 -11.96 -12.00 5.26
N GLY A 213 -13.08 -12.42 4.67
CA GLY A 213 -14.42 -11.94 5.01
C GLY A 213 -14.86 -10.68 4.25
N ALA A 214 -13.98 -10.07 3.45
CA ALA A 214 -14.31 -8.89 2.65
C ALA A 214 -14.95 -9.21 1.29
N GLU A 215 -15.22 -10.48 0.97
CA GLU A 215 -15.68 -10.93 -0.36
C GLU A 215 -17.00 -10.25 -0.79
N TYR A 216 -17.89 -10.00 0.17
CA TYR A 216 -19.16 -9.34 -0.10
C TYR A 216 -18.98 -7.86 -0.50
N VAL A 217 -18.01 -7.15 0.12
CA VAL A 217 -17.65 -5.77 -0.22
C VAL A 217 -16.94 -5.74 -1.57
N VAL A 218 -16.02 -6.68 -1.81
CA VAL A 218 -15.35 -6.85 -3.10
C VAL A 218 -16.39 -6.96 -4.22
N LYS A 219 -17.42 -7.79 -4.05
CA LYS A 219 -18.51 -7.94 -5.03
C LYS A 219 -19.28 -6.64 -5.27
N ILE A 220 -19.58 -5.88 -4.22
CA ILE A 220 -20.26 -4.58 -4.33
C ILE A 220 -19.41 -3.60 -5.14
N LEU A 221 -18.11 -3.51 -4.85
CA LEU A 221 -17.18 -2.62 -5.55
C LEU A 221 -16.94 -3.05 -6.99
N GLU A 222 -16.84 -4.36 -7.27
CA GLU A 222 -16.75 -4.87 -8.64
C GLU A 222 -17.98 -4.47 -9.46
N ASN A 223 -19.19 -4.58 -8.90
CA ASN A 223 -20.42 -4.14 -9.57
C ASN A 223 -20.42 -2.62 -9.83
N SER A 224 -20.06 -1.81 -8.83
CA SER A 224 -19.96 -0.35 -8.95
C SER A 224 -18.95 0.08 -10.02
N LEU A 225 -17.83 -0.64 -10.15
CA LEU A 225 -16.85 -0.41 -11.21
C LEU A 225 -17.34 -0.89 -12.58
N LEU A 226 -18.03 -2.04 -12.65
CA LEU A 226 -18.63 -2.55 -13.90
C LEU A 226 -19.66 -1.57 -14.45
N GLU A 227 -20.53 -1.01 -13.62
CA GLU A 227 -21.50 0.02 -14.02
C GLU A 227 -20.78 1.24 -14.61
N LEU A 228 -19.72 1.73 -13.95
CA LEU A 228 -18.90 2.83 -14.45
C LEU A 228 -18.24 2.51 -15.80
N PHE A 229 -17.67 1.32 -15.97
CA PHE A 229 -17.05 0.94 -17.24
C PHE A 229 -18.08 0.69 -18.35
N ASN A 230 -19.25 0.15 -18.01
CA ASN A 230 -20.32 -0.11 -18.97
C ASN A 230 -20.92 1.16 -19.53
N GLY A 231 -20.98 2.23 -18.73
CA GLY A 231 -21.47 3.55 -19.14
C GLY A 231 -20.50 4.37 -20.00
N ARG A 232 -19.32 3.85 -20.36
CA ARG A 232 -18.37 4.56 -21.23
C ARG A 232 -18.74 4.45 -22.69
N ASP A 233 -18.77 5.59 -23.36
CA ASP A 233 -18.88 5.68 -24.81
C ASP A 233 -17.53 5.48 -25.51
N GLY A 234 -17.56 5.16 -26.80
CA GLY A 234 -16.37 5.07 -27.64
C GLY A 234 -16.34 3.82 -28.52
N LEU A 235 -15.32 3.69 -29.35
CA LEU A 235 -15.11 2.49 -30.15
C LEU A 235 -14.69 1.32 -29.25
N PHE A 236 -15.08 0.11 -29.62
CA PHE A 236 -14.74 -1.12 -28.89
C PHE A 236 -13.27 -1.19 -28.48
N GLY A 237 -12.34 -0.94 -29.41
CA GLY A 237 -10.90 -0.98 -29.16
C GLY A 237 -10.43 0.01 -28.10
N ASP A 238 -10.94 1.24 -28.15
CA ASP A 238 -10.56 2.30 -27.21
C ASP A 238 -11.09 1.98 -25.81
N GLN A 239 -12.35 1.51 -25.72
CA GLN A 239 -12.97 1.13 -24.46
C GLN A 239 -12.20 0.00 -23.77
N VAL A 240 -11.89 -1.09 -24.49
CA VAL A 240 -11.16 -2.22 -23.89
C VAL A 240 -9.74 -1.83 -23.50
N VAL A 241 -9.04 -1.01 -24.29
CA VAL A 241 -7.69 -0.53 -23.93
C VAL A 241 -7.72 0.37 -22.70
N GLN A 242 -8.71 1.26 -22.60
CA GLN A 242 -8.83 2.17 -21.46
C GLN A 242 -9.15 1.39 -20.17
N VAL A 243 -10.16 0.51 -20.19
CA VAL A 243 -10.52 -0.29 -19.00
C VAL A 243 -9.38 -1.22 -18.58
N PHE A 244 -8.61 -1.74 -19.55
CA PHE A 244 -7.41 -2.53 -19.27
C PHE A 244 -6.38 -1.76 -18.45
N ARG A 245 -6.08 -0.51 -18.83
CA ARG A 245 -5.14 0.37 -18.11
C ARG A 245 -5.69 0.82 -16.77
N ASP A 246 -6.99 1.15 -16.70
CA ASP A 246 -7.62 1.57 -15.45
C ASP A 246 -7.61 0.47 -14.39
N LEU A 247 -7.77 -0.79 -14.84
CA LEU A 247 -7.65 -1.97 -13.98
C LEU A 247 -6.19 -2.39 -13.69
N LYS A 248 -5.22 -1.58 -14.17
CA LYS A 248 -3.77 -1.77 -14.02
C LYS A 248 -3.25 -3.10 -14.58
N LEU A 249 -3.90 -3.63 -15.62
CA LEU A 249 -3.45 -4.86 -16.30
C LEU A 249 -2.18 -4.65 -17.15
N ASP A 250 -1.69 -3.41 -17.23
CA ASP A 250 -0.47 -2.98 -17.89
C ASP A 250 0.77 -2.94 -16.95
N ASP A 251 0.66 -3.45 -15.72
CA ASP A 251 1.71 -3.42 -14.67
C ASP A 251 2.76 -4.55 -14.73
N GLY A 252 2.75 -5.33 -15.81
CA GLY A 252 3.68 -6.45 -16.01
C GLY A 252 3.04 -7.58 -16.83
N LEU A 253 3.59 -7.84 -18.02
CA LEU A 253 3.07 -8.86 -18.93
C LEU A 253 3.10 -10.26 -18.30
N GLU A 254 4.11 -10.55 -17.50
CA GLU A 254 4.27 -11.81 -16.77
C GLU A 254 3.20 -12.05 -15.70
N LYS A 255 2.56 -10.98 -15.22
CA LYS A 255 1.50 -11.04 -14.19
C LYS A 255 0.10 -11.08 -14.81
N LEU A 256 -0.04 -10.68 -16.07
CA LEU A 256 -1.33 -10.45 -16.74
C LEU A 256 -2.35 -11.57 -16.48
N LEU A 257 -1.99 -12.83 -16.72
CA LEU A 257 -2.89 -13.98 -16.60
C LEU A 257 -3.29 -14.32 -15.15
N ARG A 258 -2.56 -13.79 -14.17
CA ARG A 258 -2.79 -13.98 -12.72
C ARG A 258 -3.18 -12.68 -12.03
N HIS A 259 -3.41 -11.62 -12.78
CA HIS A 259 -3.69 -10.31 -12.21
C HIS A 259 -5.06 -10.33 -11.51
N PRO A 260 -5.18 -9.84 -10.26
CA PRO A 260 -6.41 -9.94 -9.47
C PRO A 260 -7.63 -9.23 -10.09
N ASN A 261 -7.41 -8.31 -11.02
CA ASN A 261 -8.47 -7.58 -11.73
C ASN A 261 -8.82 -8.16 -13.10
N LEU A 262 -8.19 -9.26 -13.53
CA LEU A 262 -8.47 -9.85 -14.84
C LEU A 262 -9.91 -10.37 -14.95
N ASP A 263 -10.45 -10.94 -13.88
CA ASP A 263 -11.84 -11.40 -13.84
C ASP A 263 -12.83 -10.23 -14.02
N LEU A 264 -12.56 -9.09 -13.39
CA LEU A 264 -13.37 -7.87 -13.54
C LEU A 264 -13.33 -7.35 -14.99
N PHE A 265 -12.16 -7.37 -15.63
CA PHE A 265 -12.04 -7.05 -17.05
C PHE A 265 -12.85 -8.01 -17.93
N ASN A 266 -12.81 -9.31 -17.65
CA ASN A 266 -13.58 -10.31 -18.40
C ASN A 266 -15.09 -10.11 -18.24
N LYS A 267 -15.56 -9.78 -17.01
CA LYS A 267 -16.96 -9.43 -16.75
C LYS A 267 -17.39 -8.19 -17.54
N PHE A 268 -16.54 -7.16 -17.60
CA PHE A 268 -16.78 -5.99 -18.45
C PHE A 268 -16.86 -6.38 -19.93
N ALA A 269 -15.93 -7.20 -20.41
CA ALA A 269 -15.87 -7.61 -21.81
C ALA A 269 -17.10 -8.41 -22.27
N ALA A 270 -17.79 -9.10 -21.35
CA ALA A 270 -19.02 -9.83 -21.64
C ALA A 270 -20.13 -8.95 -22.24
N LYS A 271 -20.11 -7.63 -22.03
CA LYS A 271 -21.09 -6.70 -22.63
C LYS A 271 -21.05 -6.67 -24.17
N PHE A 272 -19.95 -7.12 -24.77
CA PHE A 272 -19.76 -7.13 -26.22
C PHE A 272 -20.11 -8.48 -26.87
N GLU A 273 -20.48 -9.49 -26.08
CA GLU A 273 -20.93 -10.78 -26.61
C GLU A 273 -22.33 -10.67 -27.24
N PRO A 274 -22.60 -11.40 -28.34
CA PRO A 274 -21.75 -12.40 -28.98
C PRO A 274 -20.75 -11.81 -30.01
N GLY A 275 -20.76 -10.49 -30.25
CA GLY A 275 -20.00 -9.86 -31.32
C GLY A 275 -18.49 -9.81 -31.09
N LYS A 276 -18.06 -9.70 -29.83
CA LYS A 276 -16.66 -9.77 -29.40
C LYS A 276 -16.58 -10.56 -28.11
N THR A 277 -15.80 -11.64 -28.10
CA THR A 277 -15.61 -12.45 -26.89
C THR A 277 -14.72 -11.73 -25.87
N LYS A 278 -14.71 -12.22 -24.63
CA LYS A 278 -13.73 -11.76 -23.62
C LYS A 278 -12.28 -11.96 -24.07
N GLU A 279 -11.96 -13.04 -24.78
CA GLU A 279 -10.63 -13.28 -25.36
C GLU A 279 -10.30 -12.21 -26.41
N ALA A 280 -11.24 -11.90 -27.31
CA ALA A 280 -11.06 -10.88 -28.33
C ALA A 280 -10.79 -9.51 -27.70
N SER A 281 -11.51 -9.19 -26.63
CA SER A 281 -11.35 -7.96 -25.85
C SER A 281 -9.99 -7.89 -25.16
N LEU A 282 -9.59 -8.96 -24.47
CA LEU A 282 -8.32 -9.04 -23.76
C LEU A 282 -7.14 -8.94 -24.73
N ILE A 283 -7.19 -9.65 -25.86
CA ILE A 283 -6.13 -9.63 -26.87
C ILE A 283 -6.07 -8.27 -27.57
N THR A 284 -7.20 -7.63 -27.87
CA THR A 284 -7.23 -6.27 -28.44
C THR A 284 -6.50 -5.28 -27.53
N ALA A 285 -6.79 -5.32 -26.23
CA ALA A 285 -6.15 -4.45 -25.25
C ALA A 285 -4.66 -4.77 -25.04
N ALA A 286 -4.35 -6.04 -24.77
CA ALA A 286 -3.00 -6.49 -24.46
C ALA A 286 -2.02 -6.27 -25.61
N ARG A 287 -2.44 -6.48 -26.87
CA ARG A 287 -1.60 -6.19 -28.06
C ARG A 287 -1.29 -4.70 -28.19
N THR A 288 -2.24 -3.84 -27.86
CA THR A 288 -2.05 -2.39 -27.93
C THR A 288 -1.01 -1.92 -26.92
N VAL A 289 -1.09 -2.45 -25.70
CA VAL A 289 -0.22 -2.12 -24.57
C VAL A 289 1.16 -2.80 -24.70
N TYR A 290 1.19 -4.13 -24.72
CA TYR A 290 2.42 -4.94 -24.64
C TYR A 290 3.07 -5.26 -25.99
N LYS A 291 2.42 -4.92 -27.09
CA LYS A 291 2.81 -5.27 -28.47
C LYS A 291 2.68 -6.77 -28.74
N ASP A 292 2.57 -7.09 -30.03
CA ASP A 292 2.30 -8.45 -30.50
C ASP A 292 3.40 -9.43 -30.08
N ILE A 293 4.68 -9.06 -30.26
CA ILE A 293 5.83 -9.97 -30.08
C ILE A 293 6.01 -10.41 -28.62
N PRO A 294 6.12 -9.49 -27.64
CA PRO A 294 6.24 -9.87 -26.24
C PRO A 294 5.04 -10.70 -25.78
N LEU A 295 3.82 -10.27 -26.11
CA LEU A 295 2.59 -10.97 -25.73
C LEU A 295 2.55 -12.40 -26.28
N GLY A 296 2.84 -12.57 -27.58
CA GLY A 296 2.84 -13.89 -28.22
C GLY A 296 3.86 -14.84 -27.60
N LYS A 297 5.09 -14.36 -27.33
CA LYS A 297 6.14 -15.15 -26.64
C LYS A 297 5.70 -15.58 -25.25
N THR A 298 5.12 -14.68 -24.46
CA THR A 298 4.64 -14.98 -23.11
C THR A 298 3.50 -16.02 -23.11
N LEU A 299 2.51 -15.84 -23.99
CA LEU A 299 1.40 -16.79 -24.10
C LEU A 299 1.89 -18.17 -24.58
N MET A 300 2.80 -18.24 -25.55
CA MET A 300 3.35 -19.54 -25.98
C MET A 300 4.17 -20.23 -24.90
N ALA A 301 4.95 -19.48 -24.12
CA ALA A 301 5.65 -20.07 -22.97
C ALA A 301 4.68 -20.64 -21.93
N ALA A 302 3.52 -19.99 -21.73
CA ALA A 302 2.50 -20.43 -20.78
C ALA A 302 1.63 -21.60 -21.27
N GLN A 303 1.53 -21.81 -22.58
CA GLN A 303 0.68 -22.85 -23.18
C GLN A 303 0.96 -24.27 -22.67
N GLY A 304 2.20 -24.55 -22.27
CA GLY A 304 2.62 -25.86 -21.76
C GLY A 304 2.07 -26.23 -20.38
N TYR A 305 1.61 -25.25 -19.60
CA TYR A 305 1.14 -25.47 -18.22
C TYR A 305 -0.16 -24.73 -17.87
N ASP A 306 -0.65 -23.83 -18.73
CA ASP A 306 -1.90 -23.09 -18.54
C ASP A 306 -2.86 -23.31 -19.71
N VAL A 307 -3.91 -24.11 -19.46
CA VAL A 307 -4.92 -24.46 -20.46
C VAL A 307 -5.76 -23.26 -20.92
N THR A 308 -5.84 -22.20 -20.10
CA THR A 308 -6.62 -20.99 -20.40
C THR A 308 -5.99 -20.14 -21.52
N VAL A 309 -4.72 -20.44 -21.87
CA VAL A 309 -3.96 -19.69 -22.86
C VAL A 309 -4.28 -20.09 -24.30
N LYS A 310 -4.78 -21.32 -24.53
CA LYS A 310 -5.10 -21.81 -25.88
C LYS A 310 -6.11 -20.90 -26.61
N PRO A 311 -7.26 -20.51 -26.01
CA PRO A 311 -8.18 -19.54 -26.61
C PRO A 311 -7.52 -18.18 -26.92
N LEU A 312 -6.64 -17.70 -26.03
CA LEU A 312 -5.93 -16.42 -26.22
C LEU A 312 -4.94 -16.47 -27.39
N LEU A 313 -4.20 -17.56 -27.54
CA LEU A 313 -3.29 -17.77 -28.67
C LEU A 313 -4.06 -17.85 -30.00
N PHE A 314 -5.19 -18.55 -30.01
CA PHE A 314 -6.06 -18.63 -31.19
C PHE A 314 -6.57 -17.24 -31.60
N GLU A 315 -7.03 -16.46 -30.62
CA GLU A 315 -7.54 -15.12 -30.87
C GLU A 315 -6.42 -14.14 -31.28
N LEU A 316 -5.22 -14.25 -30.69
CA LEU A 316 -4.04 -13.50 -31.12
C LEU A 316 -3.67 -13.81 -32.56
N PHE A 317 -3.66 -15.10 -32.95
CA PHE A 317 -3.40 -15.52 -34.32
C PHE A 317 -4.42 -14.94 -35.29
N LYS A 318 -5.72 -15.07 -34.96
CA LYS A 318 -6.83 -14.55 -35.78
C LYS A 318 -6.67 -13.05 -36.05
N GLN A 319 -6.51 -12.25 -35.00
CA GLN A 319 -6.39 -10.80 -35.16
C GLN A 319 -5.02 -10.38 -35.74
N TRP A 320 -3.97 -11.18 -35.59
CA TRP A 320 -2.68 -10.95 -36.26
C TRP A 320 -2.83 -11.12 -37.76
N LYS A 321 -3.47 -12.21 -38.20
CA LYS A 321 -3.74 -12.51 -39.60
C LYS A 321 -4.58 -11.41 -40.27
N GLU A 322 -5.68 -10.99 -39.66
CA GLU A 322 -6.52 -9.89 -40.17
C GLU A 322 -5.72 -8.61 -40.41
N ARG A 323 -4.80 -8.28 -39.50
CA ARG A 323 -3.99 -7.05 -39.58
C ARG A 323 -2.84 -7.15 -40.58
N HIS A 324 -2.25 -8.34 -40.74
CA HIS A 324 -1.07 -8.58 -41.57
C HIS A 324 -1.42 -9.24 -42.91
N GLN A 325 -2.70 -9.28 -43.29
CA GLN A 325 -3.18 -9.85 -44.54
C GLN A 325 -2.43 -9.31 -45.77
N ARG A 326 -1.96 -8.05 -45.75
CA ARG A 326 -1.11 -7.48 -46.82
C ARG A 326 0.30 -8.07 -46.92
N ILE A 327 0.91 -8.46 -45.80
CA ILE A 327 2.23 -9.13 -45.75
C ILE A 327 2.08 -10.61 -46.11
N VAL A 328 0.99 -11.23 -45.65
CA VAL A 328 0.60 -12.60 -45.96
C VAL A 328 0.35 -12.80 -47.46
N ASN A 329 -0.37 -11.88 -48.11
CA ASN A 329 -0.62 -11.95 -49.55
C ASN A 329 0.65 -11.78 -50.42
N GLN A 330 1.78 -11.34 -49.85
CA GLN A 330 3.08 -11.30 -50.55
C GLN A 330 3.87 -12.62 -50.46
N LEU A 331 3.44 -13.58 -49.64
CA LEU A 331 4.09 -14.87 -49.40
C LEU A 331 3.30 -16.04 -50.05
N GLU A 332 2.42 -15.77 -51.01
CA GLU A 332 1.52 -16.77 -51.61
C GLU A 332 2.26 -17.97 -52.24
N GLY A 333 1.88 -19.19 -51.84
CA GLY A 333 2.38 -20.47 -52.36
C GLY A 333 2.36 -21.65 -51.37
N ASP A 334 2.33 -21.39 -50.07
CA ASP A 334 2.29 -22.41 -49.00
C ASP A 334 1.01 -22.28 -48.16
N PRO A 335 0.13 -23.30 -48.10
CA PRO A 335 -1.08 -23.32 -47.26
C PRO A 335 -0.82 -23.12 -45.76
N HIS A 336 0.43 -23.33 -45.31
CA HIS A 336 0.87 -23.20 -43.93
C HIS A 336 1.73 -21.94 -43.67
N ALA A 337 1.91 -21.07 -44.67
CA ALA A 337 2.74 -19.86 -44.55
C ALA A 337 2.34 -18.98 -43.35
N ASP A 338 1.04 -18.77 -43.12
CA ASP A 338 0.51 -17.97 -42.01
C ASP A 338 0.89 -18.55 -40.65
N THR A 339 0.68 -19.86 -40.49
CA THR A 339 0.97 -20.58 -39.25
C THR A 339 2.48 -20.59 -39.01
N LYS A 340 3.28 -20.81 -40.05
CA LYS A 340 4.74 -20.83 -39.96
C LYS A 340 5.29 -19.43 -39.65
N ALA A 341 4.79 -18.38 -40.28
CA ALA A 341 5.18 -17.00 -40.02
C ALA A 341 4.83 -16.56 -38.60
N PHE A 342 3.63 -16.92 -38.11
CA PHE A 342 3.24 -16.67 -36.73
C PHE A 342 4.15 -17.43 -35.74
N VAL A 343 4.38 -18.72 -35.96
CA VAL A 343 5.27 -19.52 -35.11
C VAL A 343 6.71 -19.00 -35.15
N LEU A 344 7.20 -18.54 -36.30
CA LEU A 344 8.53 -17.92 -36.41
C LEU A 344 8.60 -16.57 -35.68
N ALA A 345 7.56 -15.73 -35.79
CA ALA A 345 7.53 -14.41 -35.18
C ALA A 345 7.46 -14.46 -33.64
N PHE A 346 6.83 -15.49 -33.08
CA PHE A 346 6.50 -15.57 -31.65
C PHE A 346 7.10 -16.79 -30.94
N GLY A 347 7.62 -17.79 -31.65
CA GLY A 347 8.24 -18.99 -31.09
C GLY A 347 9.62 -18.71 -30.47
N ARG A 348 10.15 -19.65 -29.69
CA ARG A 348 11.55 -19.59 -29.28
C ARG A 348 12.43 -19.82 -30.51
N GLU A 349 13.41 -18.95 -30.72
CA GLU A 349 14.56 -19.27 -31.54
C GLU A 349 15.18 -20.54 -30.94
N TRP A 350 15.30 -21.59 -31.75
CA TRP A 350 15.82 -22.89 -31.35
C TRP A 350 17.33 -22.87 -31.24
#